data_AF-A0A348Z5P2-F1
#
_entry.id   AF-A0A348Z5P2-F1
#
_cell.length_a   1.000
_cell.length_b   1.000
_cell.length_c   1.000
_cell.angle_alpha   90.00
_cell.angle_beta   90.00
_cell.angle_gamma   90.00
#
_symmetry.space_group_name_H-M   'P 1'
#
loop_
_entity.id
_entity.type
_entity.pdbx_description
1 polymer ?
#
loop_
_entity_poly.entity_id
_entity_poly.type
_entity_poly.pdbx_seq_one_letter_code
_entity_poly.pdbx_strand_id
1 'polypeptide(L)'
;YDLYSYSINDELKDFHCIKLEHILDDGGQCEEYSSPSSLLESFYHAKDKINRLQSKSHDMQKLVINNIDRVEKKLNILKKTLIECEEKQKYNLYGELITANIYNIKKGDKEVKALNYYSEEEEYIKIPLDINKTPSENAQKYFKKYNKLKAAEENAYIQIELAEEEDEYLQSVLSNIENADNYKDLEDIKNELVETGYIAFKKSMKSKKTKPSKPLHFISSDGIDIYVGKNNLENDYLTLKFAHNNDIWLHIKNIPGSHVIIKNLGEVPDSTLLEAATLAAFYSKGKNSTKVPIDYTEIRNVKKMAKGKPGMVTYSTNKTIYVDPIKLDLKQA
;
A
#
# COMPACT_ATOMS: atom_id res chain seq x y z
N TYR A 1 21.77 49.07 3.55
CA TYR A 1 22.25 47.71 3.84
C TYR A 1 21.34 46.79 3.07
N ASP A 2 21.89 46.10 2.10
CA ASP A 2 21.11 45.17 1.29
C ASP A 2 21.06 43.84 2.04
N LEU A 3 19.88 43.26 2.14
CA LEU A 3 19.59 42.08 2.94
C LEU A 3 19.08 41.00 2.00
N TYR A 4 19.71 39.84 2.04
CA TYR A 4 19.48 38.78 1.06
C TYR A 4 19.05 37.49 1.76
N SER A 5 18.00 36.84 1.27
CA SER A 5 17.73 35.43 1.55
C SER A 5 18.10 34.58 0.34
N TYR A 6 18.52 33.34 0.56
CA TYR A 6 18.99 32.43 -0.47
C TYR A 6 18.22 31.12 -0.47
N SER A 7 17.86 30.66 -1.66
CA SER A 7 17.26 29.34 -1.89
C SER A 7 17.99 28.60 -3.03
N ILE A 8 18.09 27.28 -2.94
CA ILE A 8 18.59 26.42 -4.03
C ILE A 8 17.52 25.36 -4.28
N ASN A 9 17.06 25.20 -5.51
CA ASN A 9 16.02 24.23 -5.88
C ASN A 9 14.76 24.32 -4.99
N ASP A 10 14.27 25.54 -4.73
CA ASP A 10 13.16 25.85 -3.81
C ASP A 10 13.39 25.52 -2.32
N GLU A 11 14.60 25.08 -1.93
CA GLU A 11 14.98 24.91 -0.53
C GLU A 11 15.67 26.15 0.02
N LEU A 12 15.15 26.70 1.12
CA LEU A 12 15.80 27.75 1.90
C LEU A 12 17.16 27.29 2.44
N LYS A 13 18.22 27.99 2.06
CA LYS A 13 19.59 27.71 2.51
C LYS A 13 20.01 28.63 3.64
N ASP A 14 20.09 29.93 3.37
CA ASP A 14 20.64 30.90 4.32
C ASP A 14 20.15 32.32 4.07
N PHE A 15 20.49 33.26 4.95
CA PHE A 15 20.29 34.69 4.76
C PHE A 15 21.50 35.49 5.25
N HIS A 16 21.81 36.61 4.59
CA HIS A 16 22.95 37.43 4.97
C HIS A 16 22.76 38.92 4.61
N CYS A 17 23.48 39.80 5.30
CA CYS A 17 23.55 41.24 5.01
C CYS A 17 24.61 41.61 3.95
N ILE A 18 25.20 40.61 3.31
CA ILE A 18 26.21 40.73 2.26
C ILE A 18 25.83 39.74 1.18
N LYS A 19 26.01 40.12 -0.08
CA LYS A 19 25.71 39.24 -1.19
C LYS A 19 26.69 38.06 -1.21
N LEU A 20 26.18 36.84 -1.01
CA LEU A 20 26.91 35.58 -1.08
C LEU A 20 26.96 35.07 -2.53
N GLU A 21 28.02 35.41 -3.26
CA GLU A 21 28.18 35.01 -4.67
C GLU A 21 28.30 33.49 -4.84
N HIS A 22 28.95 32.81 -3.89
CA HIS A 22 29.10 31.34 -3.94
C HIS A 22 27.77 30.57 -4.02
N ILE A 23 26.70 31.07 -3.37
CA ILE A 23 25.38 30.42 -3.42
C ILE A 23 24.71 30.64 -4.77
N LEU A 24 24.97 31.78 -5.40
CA LEU A 24 24.45 32.10 -6.73
C LEU A 24 25.17 31.30 -7.81
N ASP A 25 26.49 31.09 -7.66
CA ASP A 25 27.31 30.28 -8.55
C ASP A 25 26.86 28.80 -8.54
N ASP A 26 26.37 28.31 -7.39
CA ASP A 26 25.77 26.99 -7.23
C ASP A 26 24.32 26.89 -7.78
N GLY A 27 23.85 27.92 -8.51
CA GLY A 27 22.51 27.98 -9.11
C GLY A 27 21.41 28.42 -8.13
N GLY A 28 21.78 29.02 -7.00
CA GLY A 28 20.83 29.57 -6.04
C GLY A 28 20.14 30.85 -6.52
N GLN A 29 18.95 31.09 -6.00
CA GLN A 29 18.19 32.32 -6.17
C GLN A 29 18.35 33.20 -4.92
N CYS A 30 18.35 34.52 -5.11
CA CYS A 30 18.35 35.47 -4.01
C CYS A 30 17.14 36.39 -4.05
N GLU A 31 16.55 36.64 -2.89
CA GLU A 31 15.53 37.66 -2.69
C GLU A 31 16.09 38.80 -1.84
N GLU A 32 15.83 40.04 -2.27
CA GLU A 32 16.26 41.25 -1.57
C GLU A 32 15.17 41.78 -0.63
N TYR A 33 15.58 42.20 0.57
CA TYR A 33 14.70 42.71 1.61
C TYR A 33 15.11 44.12 2.05
N SER A 34 14.12 44.94 2.37
CA SER A 34 14.33 46.34 2.79
C SER A 34 14.54 46.51 4.30
N SER A 35 14.22 45.50 5.11
CA SER A 35 14.35 45.54 6.58
C SER A 35 14.83 44.19 7.15
N PRO A 36 15.69 44.19 8.19
CA PRO A 36 16.07 42.96 8.87
C PRO A 36 14.86 42.20 9.42
N SER A 37 13.85 42.92 9.90
CA SER A 37 12.63 42.31 10.44
C SER A 37 11.85 41.55 9.37
N SER A 38 11.68 42.12 8.18
CA SER A 38 10.97 41.44 7.06
C SER A 38 11.74 40.23 6.55
N LEU A 39 13.08 40.30 6.54
CA LEU A 39 13.92 39.17 6.17
C LEU A 39 13.80 38.03 7.19
N LEU A 40 13.90 38.34 8.48
CA LEU A 40 13.83 37.33 9.53
C LEU A 40 12.44 36.70 9.59
N GLU A 41 11.38 37.51 9.49
CA GLU A 41 10.00 37.04 9.51
C GLU A 41 9.71 36.10 8.35
N SER A 42 10.05 36.47 7.10
CA SER A 42 9.85 35.61 5.93
C SER A 42 10.66 34.31 5.99
N PHE A 43 11.95 34.41 6.32
CA PHE A 43 12.86 33.27 6.38
C PHE A 43 12.45 32.27 7.46
N TYR A 44 12.25 32.72 8.71
CA TYR A 44 11.88 31.83 9.81
C TYR A 44 10.44 31.34 9.69
N HIS A 45 9.51 32.12 9.12
CA HIS A 45 8.16 31.63 8.86
C HIS A 45 8.16 30.48 7.85
N ALA A 46 8.92 30.59 6.76
CA ALA A 46 9.04 29.51 5.78
C ALA A 46 9.79 28.29 6.36
N LYS A 47 10.89 28.52 7.09
CA LYS A 47 11.65 27.45 7.76
C LYS A 47 10.82 26.71 8.81
N ASP A 48 10.07 27.43 9.65
CA ASP A 48 9.18 26.82 10.65
C ASP A 48 8.07 26.01 9.99
N LYS A 49 7.51 26.49 8.88
CA LYS A 49 6.50 25.76 8.11
C LYS A 49 7.04 24.43 7.59
N ILE A 50 8.25 24.43 7.01
CA ILE A 50 8.93 23.21 6.53
C ILE A 50 9.23 22.27 7.69
N ASN A 51 9.85 22.76 8.77
CA ASN A 51 10.18 21.93 9.94
C ASN A 51 8.94 21.30 10.58
N ARG A 52 7.85 22.06 10.71
CA ARG A 52 6.58 21.54 11.25
C ARG A 52 5.97 20.48 10.34
N LEU A 53 6.06 20.67 9.02
CA LEU A 53 5.60 19.69 8.04
C LEU A 53 6.42 18.40 8.14
N GLN A 54 7.74 18.50 8.14
CA GLN A 54 8.66 17.36 8.27
C GLN A 54 8.45 16.61 9.59
N SER A 55 8.35 17.32 10.71
CA SER A 55 8.13 16.69 12.02
C SER A 55 6.79 15.94 12.07
N LYS A 56 5.71 16.53 11.55
CA LYS A 56 4.40 15.85 11.53
C LYS A 56 4.36 14.68 10.56
N SER A 57 4.98 14.84 9.39
CA SER A 57 5.13 13.77 8.41
C SER A 57 5.85 12.58 9.04
N HIS A 58 6.99 12.82 9.72
CA HIS A 58 7.76 11.78 10.40
C HIS A 58 6.97 11.06 11.50
N ASP A 59 6.19 11.79 12.30
CA ASP A 59 5.34 11.17 13.33
C ASP A 59 4.25 10.29 12.71
N MET A 60 3.66 10.72 11.59
CA MET A 60 2.67 9.92 10.85
C MET A 60 3.32 8.70 10.18
N GLN A 61 4.48 8.85 9.55
CA GLN A 61 5.25 7.75 8.97
C GLN A 61 5.56 6.70 10.02
N LYS A 62 6.09 7.10 11.19
CA LYS A 62 6.33 6.17 12.31
C LYS A 62 5.07 5.40 12.71
N LEU A 63 3.92 6.07 12.77
CA LEU A 63 2.66 5.40 13.10
C LEU A 63 2.30 4.35 12.05
N VAL A 64 2.39 4.69 10.77
CA VAL A 64 2.05 3.78 9.66
C VAL A 64 3.04 2.62 9.59
N ILE A 65 4.35 2.87 9.69
CA ILE A 65 5.41 1.85 9.71
C ILE A 65 5.20 0.87 10.87
N ASN A 66 4.86 1.36 12.07
CA ASN A 66 4.55 0.46 13.19
C ASN A 66 3.35 -0.46 12.93
N ASN A 67 2.38 -0.04 12.10
CA ASN A 67 1.26 -0.88 11.71
C ASN A 67 1.66 -1.86 10.61
N ILE A 68 2.45 -1.44 9.62
CA ILE A 68 3.05 -2.32 8.60
C ILE A 68 3.83 -3.46 9.29
N ASP A 69 4.72 -3.13 10.23
CA ASP A 69 5.50 -4.12 10.99
C ASP A 69 4.61 -5.14 11.74
N ARG A 70 3.44 -4.73 12.22
CA ARG A 70 2.48 -5.64 12.88
C ARG A 70 1.82 -6.58 11.89
N VAL A 71 1.46 -6.08 10.71
CA VAL A 71 0.86 -6.85 9.63
C VAL A 71 1.86 -7.85 9.08
N GLU A 72 3.11 -7.45 8.84
CA GLU A 72 4.19 -8.35 8.42
C GLU A 72 4.43 -9.47 9.45
N LYS A 73 4.46 -9.15 10.74
CA LYS A 73 4.56 -10.17 11.81
C LYS A 73 3.38 -11.13 11.78
N LYS A 74 2.16 -10.63 11.57
CA LYS A 74 0.95 -11.46 11.44
C LYS A 74 1.05 -12.39 10.23
N LEU A 75 1.44 -11.88 9.06
CA LEU A 75 1.65 -12.66 7.85
C LEU A 75 2.68 -13.77 8.06
N ASN A 76 3.79 -13.47 8.72
CA ASN A 76 4.82 -14.46 9.03
C ASN A 76 4.31 -15.60 9.94
N ILE A 77 3.47 -15.29 10.92
CA ILE A 77 2.85 -16.30 11.80
C ILE A 77 1.85 -17.17 11.01
N LEU A 78 1.03 -16.56 10.15
CA LEU A 78 0.06 -17.28 9.33
C LEU A 78 0.75 -18.19 8.30
N LYS A 79 1.81 -17.71 7.64
CA LYS A 79 2.63 -18.52 6.70
C LYS A 79 3.27 -19.72 7.40
N LYS A 80 3.78 -19.54 8.63
CA LYS A 80 4.27 -20.67 9.45
C LYS A 80 3.17 -21.67 9.79
N THR A 81 1.96 -21.17 10.12
CA THR A 81 0.80 -22.03 10.41
C THR A 81 0.42 -22.87 9.18
N LEU A 82 0.49 -22.31 7.97
CA LEU A 82 0.24 -23.06 6.74
C LEU A 82 1.25 -24.19 6.53
N ILE A 83 2.55 -23.94 6.78
CA ILE A 83 3.60 -24.97 6.70
C ILE A 83 3.29 -26.12 7.67
N GLU A 84 2.87 -25.82 8.91
CA GLU A 84 2.45 -26.85 9.87
C GLU A 84 1.21 -27.65 9.41
N CYS A 85 0.36 -27.04 8.59
CA CYS A 85 -0.83 -27.68 8.04
C CYS A 85 -0.55 -28.59 6.84
N GLU A 86 0.64 -28.53 6.23
CA GLU A 86 1.03 -29.43 5.12
C GLU A 86 0.97 -30.91 5.55
N GLU A 87 1.30 -31.20 6.82
CA GLU A 87 1.20 -32.55 7.38
C GLU A 87 -0.24 -33.04 7.60
N LYS A 88 -1.28 -32.23 7.36
CA LYS A 88 -2.68 -32.64 7.63
C LYS A 88 -3.04 -33.95 6.93
N GLN A 89 -2.58 -34.13 5.69
CA GLN A 89 -2.83 -35.30 4.85
C GLN A 89 -2.34 -36.59 5.51
N LYS A 90 -1.17 -36.55 6.16
CA LYS A 90 -0.59 -37.66 6.92
C LYS A 90 -1.51 -38.12 8.05
N TYR A 91 -2.14 -37.18 8.76
CA TYR A 91 -3.09 -37.55 9.83
C TYR A 91 -4.39 -38.13 9.29
N ASN A 92 -4.87 -37.68 8.12
CA ASN A 92 -6.02 -38.32 7.47
C ASN A 92 -5.70 -39.77 7.08
N LEU A 93 -4.55 -39.97 6.42
CA LEU A 93 -4.05 -41.30 6.05
C LEU A 93 -3.92 -42.23 7.28
N TYR A 94 -3.40 -41.73 8.39
CA TYR A 94 -3.30 -42.52 9.63
C TYR A 94 -4.67 -42.96 10.16
N GLY A 95 -5.66 -42.07 10.12
CA GLY A 95 -7.03 -42.39 10.51
C GLY A 95 -7.65 -43.48 9.62
N GLU A 96 -7.47 -43.38 8.31
CA GLU A 96 -7.95 -44.36 7.33
C GLU A 96 -7.29 -45.73 7.50
N LEU A 97 -5.96 -45.77 7.61
CA LEU A 97 -5.20 -47.02 7.74
C LEU A 97 -5.49 -47.77 9.05
N ILE A 98 -5.66 -47.04 10.17
CA ILE A 98 -6.08 -47.64 11.45
C ILE A 98 -7.50 -48.22 11.31
N THR A 99 -8.40 -47.51 10.64
CA THR A 99 -9.79 -47.96 10.45
C THR A 99 -9.85 -49.21 9.57
N ALA A 100 -9.06 -49.27 8.50
CA ALA A 100 -8.96 -50.43 7.63
C ALA A 100 -8.35 -51.66 8.33
N ASN A 101 -7.41 -51.46 9.26
CA ASN A 101 -6.72 -52.53 9.99
C ASN A 101 -7.25 -52.74 11.42
N ILE A 102 -8.47 -52.29 11.72
CA ILE A 102 -8.97 -52.20 13.10
C ILE A 102 -9.01 -53.56 13.83
N TYR A 103 -9.23 -54.65 13.09
CA TYR A 103 -9.26 -56.02 13.63
C TYR A 103 -7.89 -56.52 14.09
N ASN A 104 -6.80 -55.92 13.60
CA ASN A 104 -5.42 -56.32 13.88
C ASN A 104 -4.78 -55.50 15.02
N ILE A 105 -5.48 -54.48 15.54
CA ILE A 105 -4.95 -53.55 16.55
C ILE A 105 -5.62 -53.82 17.89
N LYS A 106 -4.83 -53.97 18.95
CA LYS A 106 -5.33 -54.16 20.32
C LYS A 106 -5.13 -52.91 21.17
N LYS A 107 -6.00 -52.74 22.16
CA LYS A 107 -5.81 -51.70 23.18
C LYS A 107 -4.53 -51.99 23.95
N GLY A 108 -3.64 -51.00 24.02
CA GLY A 108 -2.31 -51.13 24.64
C GLY A 108 -1.15 -51.11 23.65
N ASP A 109 -1.42 -51.24 22.35
CA ASP A 109 -0.39 -51.17 21.32
C ASP A 109 0.19 -49.75 21.21
N LYS A 110 1.52 -49.67 20.99
CA LYS A 110 2.26 -48.40 20.86
C LYS A 110 2.34 -47.89 19.42
N GLU A 111 2.33 -48.81 18.46
CA GLU A 111 2.40 -48.51 17.03
C GLU A 111 1.71 -49.62 16.24
N VAL A 112 1.20 -49.29 15.06
CA VAL A 112 0.75 -50.27 14.06
C VAL A 112 1.51 -50.07 12.76
N LYS A 113 1.96 -51.18 12.16
CA LYS A 113 2.45 -51.21 10.78
C LYS A 113 1.27 -51.51 9.87
N ALA A 114 0.88 -50.53 9.06
CA ALA A 114 -0.21 -50.68 8.10
C ALA A 114 0.30 -50.49 6.68
N LEU A 115 -0.19 -51.30 5.76
CA LEU A 115 0.11 -51.17 4.33
C LEU A 115 -0.55 -49.91 3.79
N ASN A 116 0.21 -49.04 3.13
CA ASN A 116 -0.33 -47.86 2.46
C ASN A 116 -0.85 -48.24 1.06
N TYR A 117 -2.15 -48.55 0.97
CA TYR A 117 -2.79 -48.93 -0.29
C TYR A 117 -2.87 -47.80 -1.34
N TYR A 118 -2.47 -46.57 -0.99
CA TYR A 118 -2.38 -45.44 -1.93
C TYR A 118 -0.98 -45.27 -2.52
N SER A 119 0.02 -46.02 -2.04
CA SER A 119 1.38 -45.98 -2.60
C SER A 119 1.51 -47.03 -3.70
N GLU A 120 2.08 -46.65 -4.86
CA GLU A 120 2.42 -47.58 -5.94
C GLU A 120 3.48 -48.61 -5.51
N GLU A 121 4.24 -48.32 -4.44
CA GLU A 121 5.32 -49.16 -3.92
C GLU A 121 4.89 -50.08 -2.75
N GLU A 122 3.60 -50.13 -2.39
CA GLU A 122 3.09 -50.96 -1.29
C GLU A 122 3.85 -50.73 0.04
N GLU A 123 4.18 -49.47 0.33
CA GLU A 123 4.99 -49.13 1.49
C GLU A 123 4.24 -49.35 2.81
N TYR A 124 4.91 -49.94 3.81
CA TYR A 124 4.38 -50.09 5.16
C TYR A 124 4.67 -48.85 6.01
N ILE A 125 3.62 -48.18 6.46
CA ILE A 125 3.71 -47.00 7.33
C ILE A 125 3.62 -47.43 8.79
N LYS A 126 4.53 -46.91 9.62
CA LYS A 126 4.43 -47.00 11.09
C LYS A 126 3.60 -45.86 11.64
N ILE A 127 2.45 -46.19 12.22
CA ILE A 127 1.50 -45.24 12.78
C ILE A 127 1.56 -45.34 14.32
N PRO A 128 1.97 -44.27 15.03
CA PRO A 128 2.00 -44.29 16.50
C PRO A 128 0.57 -44.31 17.06
N LEU A 129 0.37 -45.04 18.16
CA LEU A 129 -0.92 -45.20 18.83
C LEU A 129 -0.83 -44.73 20.28
N ASP A 130 -1.96 -44.26 20.81
CA ASP A 130 -2.14 -43.93 22.21
C ASP A 130 -2.57 -45.18 22.97
N ILE A 131 -1.69 -45.69 23.83
CA ILE A 131 -1.84 -46.94 24.61
C ILE A 131 -3.16 -46.94 25.41
N ASN A 132 -3.59 -45.77 25.89
CA ASN A 132 -4.76 -45.63 26.74
C ASN A 132 -6.08 -45.66 25.96
N LYS A 133 -6.02 -45.56 24.62
CA LYS A 133 -7.18 -45.44 23.73
C LYS A 133 -7.42 -46.73 22.95
N THR A 134 -8.68 -46.98 22.62
CA THR A 134 -9.07 -48.04 21.69
C THR A 134 -8.60 -47.72 20.26
N PRO A 135 -8.54 -48.71 19.35
CA PRO A 135 -8.21 -48.48 17.95
C PRO A 135 -9.12 -47.43 17.29
N SER A 136 -10.43 -47.50 17.54
CA SER A 136 -11.41 -46.53 17.03
C SER A 136 -11.17 -45.12 17.56
N GLU A 137 -10.88 -44.97 18.86
CA GLU A 137 -10.54 -43.67 19.46
C GLU A 137 -9.21 -43.09 18.94
N ASN A 138 -8.24 -43.95 18.61
CA ASN A 138 -6.99 -43.56 17.96
C ASN A 138 -7.24 -43.03 16.54
N ALA A 139 -8.03 -43.75 15.72
CA ALA A 139 -8.44 -43.26 14.40
C ALA A 139 -9.19 -41.92 14.51
N GLN A 140 -10.15 -41.81 15.43
CA GLN A 140 -10.91 -40.59 15.64
C GLN A 140 -10.03 -39.42 16.13
N LYS A 141 -8.99 -39.68 16.94
CA LYS A 141 -7.99 -38.67 17.35
C LYS A 141 -7.28 -38.09 16.12
N TYR A 142 -6.90 -38.94 15.18
CA TYR A 142 -6.25 -38.50 13.93
C TYR A 142 -7.19 -37.72 13.02
N PHE A 143 -8.44 -38.18 12.83
CA PHE A 143 -9.44 -37.41 12.08
C PHE A 143 -9.76 -36.05 12.73
N LYS A 144 -9.85 -35.99 14.07
CA LYS A 144 -10.00 -34.71 14.79
C LYS A 144 -8.82 -33.78 14.55
N LYS A 145 -7.59 -34.31 14.55
CA LYS A 145 -6.38 -33.51 14.26
C LYS A 145 -6.39 -33.02 12.81
N TYR A 146 -6.74 -33.86 11.84
CA TYR A 146 -6.91 -33.48 10.44
C TYR A 146 -7.94 -32.35 10.27
N ASN A 147 -9.15 -32.52 10.82
CA ASN A 147 -10.21 -31.50 10.71
C ASN A 147 -9.79 -30.17 11.35
N LYS A 148 -9.06 -30.22 12.48
CA LYS A 148 -8.52 -29.02 13.12
C LYS A 148 -7.51 -28.30 12.22
N LEU A 149 -6.57 -29.04 11.61
CA LEU A 149 -5.57 -28.47 10.71
C LEU A 149 -6.20 -27.94 9.42
N LYS A 150 -7.17 -28.66 8.84
CA LYS A 150 -7.94 -28.20 7.68
C LYS A 150 -8.67 -26.89 7.96
N ALA A 151 -9.38 -26.80 9.09
CA ALA A 151 -10.06 -25.57 9.48
C ALA A 151 -9.07 -24.43 9.77
N ALA A 152 -7.91 -24.73 10.38
CA ALA A 152 -6.87 -23.73 10.63
C ALA A 152 -6.28 -23.19 9.32
N GLU A 153 -6.03 -24.05 8.34
CA GLU A 153 -5.52 -23.70 7.01
C GLU A 153 -6.50 -22.84 6.22
N GLU A 154 -7.77 -23.25 6.13
CA GLU A 154 -8.83 -22.47 5.45
C GLU A 154 -8.93 -21.05 6.04
N ASN A 155 -8.93 -20.95 7.38
CA ASN A 155 -8.92 -19.65 8.05
C ASN A 155 -7.61 -18.87 7.84
N ALA A 156 -6.47 -19.55 7.78
CA ALA A 156 -5.17 -18.90 7.56
C ALA A 156 -5.11 -18.25 6.17
N TYR A 157 -5.61 -18.92 5.12
CA TYR A 157 -5.70 -18.32 3.78
C TYR A 157 -6.52 -17.03 3.77
N ILE A 158 -7.73 -17.06 4.37
CA ILE A 158 -8.59 -15.86 4.46
C ILE A 158 -7.88 -14.73 5.23
N GLN A 159 -7.19 -15.06 6.34
CA GLN A 159 -6.48 -14.07 7.12
C GLN A 159 -5.23 -13.52 6.45
N ILE A 160 -4.58 -14.30 5.58
CA ILE A 160 -3.45 -13.85 4.76
C ILE A 160 -3.95 -12.86 3.73
N GLU A 161 -5.00 -13.18 2.98
CA GLU A 161 -5.59 -12.28 1.98
C GLU A 161 -5.96 -10.92 2.60
N LEU A 162 -6.68 -10.92 3.73
CA LEU A 162 -7.03 -9.69 4.46
C LEU A 162 -5.81 -8.91 4.97
N ALA A 163 -4.74 -9.61 5.36
CA ALA A 163 -3.52 -8.98 5.85
C ALA A 163 -2.66 -8.42 4.71
N GLU A 164 -2.65 -9.06 3.54
CA GLU A 164 -1.97 -8.56 2.33
C GLU A 164 -2.68 -7.33 1.78
N GLU A 165 -4.02 -7.33 1.72
CA GLU A 165 -4.80 -6.12 1.42
C GLU A 165 -4.52 -5.00 2.43
N GLU A 166 -4.41 -5.35 3.72
CA GLU A 166 -4.08 -4.37 4.74
C GLU A 166 -2.70 -3.76 4.60
N ASP A 167 -1.69 -4.58 4.28
CA ASP A 167 -0.35 -4.11 3.99
C ASP A 167 -0.33 -3.17 2.78
N GLU A 168 -0.95 -3.57 1.66
CA GLU A 168 -1.01 -2.77 0.44
C GLU A 168 -1.61 -1.38 0.69
N TYR A 169 -2.70 -1.31 1.47
CA TYR A 169 -3.30 -0.05 1.89
C TYR A 169 -2.35 0.80 2.75
N LEU A 170 -1.69 0.21 3.76
CA LEU A 170 -0.79 0.98 4.62
C LEU A 170 0.44 1.49 3.86
N GLN A 171 0.93 0.71 2.90
CA GLN A 171 2.00 1.10 1.99
C GLN A 171 1.55 2.25 1.07
N SER A 172 0.29 2.25 0.60
CA SER A 172 -0.25 3.38 -0.17
C SER A 172 -0.32 4.65 0.67
N VAL A 173 -0.78 4.55 1.92
CA VAL A 173 -0.80 5.68 2.84
C VAL A 173 0.60 6.21 3.11
N LEU A 174 1.59 5.33 3.31
CA LEU A 174 2.99 5.73 3.51
C LEU A 174 3.52 6.52 2.31
N SER A 175 3.29 6.04 1.09
CA SER A 175 3.63 6.74 -0.15
C SER A 175 2.95 8.10 -0.26
N ASN A 176 1.69 8.21 0.15
CA ASN A 176 0.97 9.48 0.16
C ASN A 176 1.57 10.49 1.16
N ILE A 177 2.03 10.01 2.33
CA ILE A 177 2.69 10.87 3.34
C ILE A 177 4.05 11.36 2.83
N GLU A 178 4.82 10.51 2.16
CA GLU A 178 6.11 10.85 1.57
C GLU A 178 5.99 11.87 0.43
N ASN A 179 4.91 11.82 -0.34
CA ASN A 179 4.64 12.72 -1.46
C ASN A 179 3.80 13.95 -1.06
N ALA A 180 3.54 14.18 0.23
CA ALA A 180 2.74 15.32 0.67
C ALA A 180 3.54 16.64 0.65
N ASP A 181 3.19 17.55 -0.25
CA ASP A 181 3.90 18.82 -0.45
C ASP A 181 3.52 19.90 0.58
N ASN A 182 2.35 19.78 1.21
CA ASN A 182 1.84 20.80 2.11
C ASN A 182 1.10 20.25 3.33
N TYR A 183 0.88 21.14 4.29
CA TYR A 183 0.26 20.82 5.57
C TYR A 183 -1.19 20.32 5.43
N LYS A 184 -1.93 20.81 4.43
CA LYS A 184 -3.32 20.41 4.20
C LYS A 184 -3.40 18.97 3.70
N ASP A 185 -2.51 18.57 2.81
CA ASP A 185 -2.44 17.21 2.28
C ASP A 185 -2.18 16.21 3.43
N LEU A 186 -1.27 16.53 4.36
CA LEU A 186 -1.04 15.74 5.57
C LEU A 186 -2.26 15.68 6.51
N GLU A 187 -3.02 16.78 6.65
CA GLU A 187 -4.26 16.75 7.44
C GLU A 187 -5.33 15.87 6.79
N ASP A 188 -5.45 15.87 5.47
CA ASP A 188 -6.40 15.04 4.75
C ASP A 188 -6.03 13.55 4.86
N ILE A 189 -4.75 13.18 4.76
CA ILE A 189 -4.27 11.81 5.01
C ILE A 189 -4.50 11.41 6.48
N LYS A 190 -4.30 12.33 7.43
CA LYS A 190 -4.60 12.06 8.84
C LYS A 190 -6.10 11.81 9.04
N ASN A 191 -6.97 12.58 8.38
CA ASN A 191 -8.41 12.37 8.44
C ASN A 191 -8.79 11.00 7.85
N GLU A 192 -8.15 10.58 6.76
CA GLU A 192 -8.29 9.23 6.20
C GLU A 192 -7.92 8.14 7.22
N LEU A 193 -6.77 8.26 7.88
CA LEU A 193 -6.32 7.31 8.91
C LEU A 193 -7.24 7.26 10.14
N VAL A 194 -7.94 8.37 10.43
CA VAL A 194 -8.95 8.42 11.50
C VAL A 194 -10.25 7.75 11.05
N GLU A 195 -10.70 7.97 9.81
CA GLU A 195 -11.90 7.35 9.25
C GLU A 195 -11.77 5.84 9.11
N THR A 196 -10.58 5.37 8.76
CA THR A 196 -10.24 3.94 8.65
C THR A 196 -9.92 3.28 10.00
N GLY A 197 -9.80 4.04 11.08
CA GLY A 197 -9.67 3.53 12.44
C GLY A 197 -8.24 3.24 12.92
N TYR A 198 -7.21 3.57 12.12
CA TYR A 198 -5.80 3.42 12.53
C TYR A 198 -5.36 4.44 13.58
N ILE A 199 -6.00 5.62 13.58
CA ILE A 199 -5.77 6.65 14.59
C ILE A 199 -7.00 6.76 15.48
N ALA A 200 -6.82 6.52 16.77
CA ALA A 200 -7.88 6.75 17.75
C ALA A 200 -8.34 8.21 17.69
N PHE A 201 -9.65 8.42 17.53
CA PHE A 201 -10.27 9.74 17.54
C PHE A 201 -10.02 10.39 18.91
N LYS A 202 -8.99 11.22 19.04
CA LYS A 202 -8.95 12.15 20.18
C LYS A 202 -10.14 13.06 20.00
N LYS A 203 -11.12 12.93 20.88
CA LYS A 203 -12.36 13.71 20.99
C LYS A 203 -12.04 15.17 21.36
N SER A 204 -11.19 15.80 20.58
CA SER A 204 -10.79 17.20 20.68
C SER A 204 -11.56 17.92 19.59
N MET A 205 -12.63 18.61 20.01
CA MET A 205 -13.46 19.59 19.30
C MET A 205 -13.72 19.33 17.81
N LYS A 206 -15.00 19.29 17.43
CA LYS A 206 -15.49 19.49 16.05
C LYS A 206 -14.58 20.48 15.27
N SER A 207 -13.55 19.99 14.60
CA SER A 207 -12.86 20.78 13.60
C SER A 207 -13.91 20.93 12.50
N LYS A 208 -14.16 22.16 12.06
CA LYS A 208 -14.93 22.40 10.85
C LYS A 208 -14.40 21.42 9.81
N LYS A 209 -15.26 20.59 9.19
CA LYS A 209 -14.90 19.80 8.01
C LYS A 209 -14.27 20.78 7.03
N THR A 210 -12.94 20.82 7.00
CA THR A 210 -12.19 21.56 6.01
C THR A 210 -12.60 20.95 4.68
N LYS A 211 -12.94 21.79 3.69
CA LYS A 211 -13.22 21.27 2.36
C LYS A 211 -11.98 20.47 1.94
N PRO A 212 -12.15 19.22 1.48
CA PRO A 212 -11.01 18.39 1.09
C PRO A 212 -10.15 19.15 0.10
N SER A 213 -8.85 18.86 0.14
CA SER A 213 -7.94 19.22 -0.93
C SER A 213 -8.54 18.85 -2.30
N LYS A 214 -8.30 19.70 -3.30
CA LYS A 214 -8.64 19.34 -4.67
C LYS A 214 -7.50 18.46 -5.19
N PRO A 215 -7.80 17.45 -6.01
CA PRO A 215 -6.78 16.72 -6.74
C PRO A 215 -5.83 17.68 -7.47
N LEU A 216 -4.58 17.26 -7.66
CA LEU A 216 -3.64 18.00 -8.50
C LEU A 216 -4.20 18.07 -9.92
N HIS A 217 -4.11 19.23 -10.54
CA HIS A 217 -4.57 19.47 -11.90
C HIS A 217 -3.41 19.97 -12.74
N PHE A 218 -3.07 19.19 -13.77
CA PHE A 218 -2.06 19.50 -14.75
C PHE A 218 -2.69 19.63 -16.12
N ILE A 219 -2.10 20.46 -16.97
CA ILE A 219 -2.43 20.54 -18.39
C ILE A 219 -1.27 19.92 -19.16
N SER A 220 -1.57 18.87 -19.94
CA SER A 220 -0.59 18.23 -20.83
C SER A 220 -0.05 19.19 -21.89
N SER A 221 1.03 18.82 -22.56
CA SER A 221 1.56 19.57 -23.70
C SER A 221 0.53 19.75 -24.83
N ASP A 222 -0.42 18.82 -24.96
CA ASP A 222 -1.51 18.85 -25.94
C ASP A 222 -2.74 19.65 -25.46
N GLY A 223 -2.69 20.26 -24.27
CA GLY A 223 -3.79 21.06 -23.72
C GLY A 223 -4.93 20.25 -23.08
N ILE A 224 -4.72 18.96 -22.83
CA ILE A 224 -5.69 18.06 -22.19
C ILE A 224 -5.49 18.06 -20.67
N ASP A 225 -6.59 18.08 -19.92
CA ASP A 225 -6.58 18.06 -18.46
C ASP A 225 -6.20 16.68 -17.89
N ILE A 226 -5.21 16.67 -16.99
CA ILE A 226 -4.76 15.50 -16.23
C ILE A 226 -4.98 15.79 -14.73
N TYR A 227 -5.62 14.85 -14.04
CA TYR A 227 -5.87 14.93 -12.60
C TYR A 227 -5.14 13.82 -11.84
N VAL A 228 -4.48 14.16 -10.73
CA VAL A 228 -3.74 13.20 -9.88
C VAL A 228 -4.27 13.28 -8.45
N GLY A 229 -4.65 12.14 -7.88
CA GLY A 229 -5.11 12.08 -6.49
C GLY A 229 -3.94 12.05 -5.51
N LYS A 230 -4.05 12.77 -4.40
CA LYS A 230 -2.97 12.87 -3.39
C LYS A 230 -3.09 11.88 -2.24
N ASN A 231 -4.27 11.32 -2.05
CA ASN A 231 -4.59 10.36 -1.00
C ASN A 231 -5.65 9.38 -1.51
N ASN A 232 -5.94 8.35 -0.72
CA ASN A 232 -6.82 7.28 -1.19
C ASN A 232 -8.29 7.72 -1.27
N LEU A 233 -8.72 8.70 -0.45
CA LEU A 233 -10.06 9.28 -0.52
C LEU A 233 -10.25 10.11 -1.81
N GLU A 234 -9.22 10.87 -2.20
CA GLU A 234 -9.19 11.60 -3.47
C GLU A 234 -9.14 10.64 -4.65
N ASN A 235 -8.36 9.56 -4.58
CA ASN A 235 -8.32 8.52 -5.61
C ASN A 235 -9.72 7.91 -5.84
N ASP A 236 -10.44 7.58 -4.77
CA ASP A 236 -11.82 7.12 -4.83
C ASP A 236 -12.75 8.17 -5.47
N TYR A 237 -12.63 9.43 -5.06
CA TYR A 237 -13.43 10.51 -5.62
C TYR A 237 -13.17 10.69 -7.13
N LEU A 238 -11.89 10.71 -7.53
CA LEU A 238 -11.46 10.84 -8.92
C LEU A 238 -12.04 9.71 -9.76
N THR A 239 -11.88 8.47 -9.31
CA THR A 239 -12.20 7.28 -10.08
C THR A 239 -13.71 7.01 -10.15
N LEU A 240 -14.43 7.25 -9.05
CA LEU A 240 -15.81 6.78 -8.91
C LEU A 240 -16.87 7.88 -9.07
N LYS A 241 -16.50 9.15 -8.91
CA LYS A 241 -17.45 10.28 -8.90
C LYS A 241 -17.11 11.38 -9.89
N PHE A 242 -15.83 11.68 -10.07
CA PHE A 242 -15.38 12.80 -10.89
C PHE A 242 -15.16 12.42 -12.36
N ALA A 243 -14.58 11.25 -12.61
CA ALA A 243 -14.30 10.79 -13.95
C ALA A 243 -15.58 10.30 -14.67
N HIS A 244 -15.61 10.50 -15.99
CA HIS A 244 -16.62 9.93 -16.87
C HIS A 244 -16.17 8.58 -17.40
N ASN A 245 -17.11 7.76 -17.86
CA ASN A 245 -16.85 6.39 -18.32
C ASN A 245 -15.81 6.27 -19.44
N ASN A 246 -15.63 7.33 -20.23
CA ASN A 246 -14.70 7.38 -21.36
C ASN A 246 -13.33 7.98 -20.98
N ASP A 247 -13.20 8.56 -19.79
CA ASP A 247 -11.94 9.10 -19.29
C ASP A 247 -10.93 7.94 -19.10
N ILE A 248 -9.65 8.22 -19.31
CA ILE A 248 -8.58 7.23 -19.15
C ILE A 248 -8.06 7.29 -17.71
N TRP A 249 -8.08 6.14 -17.05
CA TRP A 249 -7.48 5.91 -15.75
C TRP A 249 -6.11 5.27 -15.92
N LEU A 250 -5.14 5.74 -15.13
CA LEU A 250 -3.79 5.19 -15.06
C LEU A 250 -3.39 4.94 -13.61
N HIS A 251 -2.63 3.87 -13.39
CA HIS A 251 -2.05 3.52 -12.10
C HIS A 251 -0.82 2.64 -12.29
N ILE A 252 0.12 2.72 -11.35
CA ILE A 252 1.29 1.85 -11.35
C ILE A 252 0.89 0.37 -11.14
N LYS A 253 1.52 -0.53 -11.87
CA LYS A 253 1.18 -1.95 -11.82
C LYS A 253 1.68 -2.61 -10.53
N ASN A 254 0.79 -3.31 -9.82
CA ASN A 254 1.06 -4.15 -8.63
C ASN A 254 1.75 -3.44 -7.45
N ILE A 255 1.80 -2.12 -7.45
CA ILE A 255 2.49 -1.31 -6.44
C ILE A 255 1.54 -0.19 -6.02
N PRO A 256 1.61 0.32 -4.79
CA PRO A 256 0.83 1.48 -4.40
C PRO A 256 1.25 2.76 -5.13
N GLY A 257 0.26 3.51 -5.63
CA GLY A 257 0.46 4.83 -6.22
C GLY A 257 -0.83 5.66 -6.33
N SER A 258 -0.68 6.88 -6.81
CA SER A 258 -1.81 7.77 -7.08
C SER A 258 -2.61 7.32 -8.30
N HIS A 259 -3.93 7.53 -8.25
CA HIS A 259 -4.77 7.39 -9.45
C HIS A 259 -4.65 8.63 -10.31
N VAL A 260 -4.41 8.43 -11.60
CA VAL A 260 -4.30 9.51 -12.59
C VAL A 260 -5.44 9.39 -13.60
N ILE A 261 -6.13 10.51 -13.85
CA ILE A 261 -7.24 10.60 -14.80
C ILE A 261 -6.87 11.57 -15.91
N ILE A 262 -6.94 11.13 -17.16
CA ILE A 262 -6.93 11.99 -18.34
C ILE A 262 -8.37 12.25 -18.76
N LYS A 263 -8.78 13.53 -18.83
CA LYS A 263 -10.11 13.86 -19.34
C LYS A 263 -10.18 13.59 -20.84
N ASN A 264 -11.03 12.65 -21.21
CA ASN A 264 -11.12 12.22 -22.59
C ASN A 264 -12.18 13.04 -23.35
N LEU A 265 -11.70 13.91 -24.24
CA LEU A 265 -12.53 14.70 -25.16
C LEU A 265 -12.52 14.13 -26.59
N GLY A 266 -11.90 12.97 -26.83
CA GLY A 266 -11.76 12.37 -28.17
C GLY A 266 -10.73 11.24 -28.23
N GLU A 267 -9.72 11.39 -29.11
CA GLU A 267 -8.56 10.51 -29.15
C GLU A 267 -7.46 11.13 -28.29
N VAL A 268 -6.96 10.38 -27.30
CA VAL A 268 -5.89 10.85 -26.41
C VAL A 268 -4.54 10.60 -27.10
N PRO A 269 -3.74 11.65 -27.39
CA PRO A 269 -2.42 11.49 -27.99
C PRO A 269 -1.46 10.68 -27.11
N ASP A 270 -0.53 9.97 -27.75
CA ASP A 270 0.49 9.19 -27.04
C ASP A 270 1.37 10.06 -26.12
N SER A 271 1.60 11.34 -26.49
CA SER A 271 2.31 12.33 -25.66
C SER A 271 1.60 12.57 -24.33
N THR A 272 0.31 12.91 -24.36
CA THR A 272 -0.51 13.08 -23.15
C THR A 272 -0.55 11.80 -22.30
N LEU A 273 -0.66 10.64 -22.95
CA LEU A 273 -0.66 9.36 -22.23
C LEU A 273 0.67 9.10 -21.51
N LEU A 274 1.80 9.41 -22.16
CA LEU A 274 3.14 9.25 -21.59
C LEU A 274 3.39 10.24 -20.44
N GLU A 275 2.93 11.48 -20.57
CA GLU A 275 2.99 12.49 -19.51
C GLU A 275 2.18 12.06 -18.27
N ALA A 276 0.94 11.60 -18.47
CA ALA A 276 0.10 11.11 -17.40
C ALA A 276 0.68 9.85 -16.73
N ALA A 277 1.25 8.93 -17.52
CA ALA A 277 1.93 7.75 -16.98
C ALA A 277 3.17 8.14 -16.15
N THR A 278 3.92 9.14 -16.60
CA THR A 278 5.08 9.67 -15.86
C THR A 278 4.66 10.28 -14.53
N LEU A 279 3.52 11.01 -14.49
CA LEU A 279 2.94 11.50 -13.24
C LEU A 279 2.51 10.35 -12.32
N ALA A 280 1.87 9.31 -12.86
CA ALA A 280 1.49 8.12 -12.08
C ALA A 280 2.72 7.42 -11.47
N ALA A 281 3.81 7.33 -12.22
CA ALA A 281 5.08 6.78 -11.73
C ALA A 281 5.72 7.67 -10.66
N PHE A 282 5.71 9.00 -10.85
CA PHE A 282 6.29 9.97 -9.92
C PHE A 282 5.57 10.01 -8.58
N TYR A 283 4.23 9.97 -8.58
CA TYR A 283 3.40 9.94 -7.35
C TYR A 283 3.10 8.49 -6.89
N SER A 284 4.13 7.64 -6.93
CA SER A 284 4.02 6.25 -6.47
C SER A 284 5.26 5.83 -5.67
N LYS A 285 5.20 4.64 -5.08
CA LYS A 285 6.38 4.00 -4.50
C LYS A 285 7.48 3.72 -5.53
N GLY A 286 7.15 3.72 -6.83
CA GLY A 286 8.08 3.55 -7.95
C GLY A 286 8.91 4.78 -8.31
N LYS A 287 8.76 5.93 -7.63
CA LYS A 287 9.41 7.21 -7.97
C LYS A 287 10.92 7.16 -8.21
N ASN A 288 11.64 6.27 -7.52
CA ASN A 288 13.10 6.14 -7.65
C ASN A 288 13.53 4.95 -8.53
N SER A 289 12.58 4.30 -9.21
CA SER A 289 12.83 3.17 -10.10
C SER A 289 12.96 3.61 -11.55
N THR A 290 13.56 2.78 -12.40
CA THR A 290 13.61 3.00 -13.86
C THR A 290 12.67 2.05 -14.57
N LYS A 291 12.05 2.48 -15.67
CA LYS A 291 11.13 1.69 -16.53
C LYS A 291 9.99 1.07 -15.73
N VAL A 292 9.24 1.93 -15.06
CA VAL A 292 8.09 1.57 -14.23
C VAL A 292 6.90 1.20 -15.14
N PRO A 293 6.28 0.01 -14.96
CA PRO A 293 5.07 -0.36 -15.67
C PRO A 293 3.85 0.38 -15.12
N ILE A 294 3.16 1.12 -15.98
CA ILE A 294 1.91 1.83 -15.68
C ILE A 294 0.79 1.19 -16.49
N ASP A 295 -0.24 0.73 -15.78
CA ASP A 295 -1.44 0.20 -16.38
C ASP A 295 -2.43 1.33 -16.65
N TYR A 296 -3.06 1.29 -17.82
CA TYR A 296 -4.10 2.23 -18.20
C TYR A 296 -5.29 1.55 -18.86
N THR A 297 -6.47 2.11 -18.60
CA THR A 297 -7.75 1.68 -19.16
C THR A 297 -8.77 2.81 -19.07
N GLU A 298 -9.89 2.69 -19.78
CA GLU A 298 -11.04 3.55 -19.55
C GLU A 298 -11.69 3.27 -18.19
N ILE A 299 -12.24 4.30 -17.58
CA ILE A 299 -12.89 4.26 -16.26
C ILE A 299 -14.03 3.26 -16.17
N ARG A 300 -14.77 3.01 -17.26
CA ARG A 300 -15.83 1.97 -17.27
C ARG A 300 -15.35 0.56 -16.94
N ASN A 301 -14.06 0.28 -17.12
CA ASN A 301 -13.47 -1.02 -16.80
C ASN A 301 -12.95 -1.10 -15.36
N VAL A 302 -12.95 0.02 -14.63
CA VAL A 302 -12.47 0.13 -13.24
C VAL A 302 -13.66 0.02 -12.29
N LYS A 303 -13.53 -0.82 -11.26
CA LYS A 303 -14.57 -1.05 -10.24
C LYS A 303 -13.98 -0.99 -8.84
N LYS A 304 -14.73 -0.40 -7.91
CA LYS A 304 -14.41 -0.45 -6.48
C LYS A 304 -14.45 -1.91 -5.99
N MET A 305 -13.44 -2.33 -5.25
CA MET A 305 -13.49 -3.63 -4.55
C MET A 305 -14.59 -3.62 -3.49
N ALA A 306 -15.42 -4.67 -3.46
CA ALA A 306 -16.49 -4.78 -2.48
C ALA A 306 -15.90 -4.90 -1.07
N LYS A 307 -16.23 -3.96 -0.18
CA LYS A 307 -15.64 -3.81 1.17
C LYS A 307 -14.12 -3.51 1.18
N GLY A 308 -13.54 -3.19 0.02
CA GLY A 308 -12.15 -2.74 -0.05
C GLY A 308 -11.96 -1.39 0.65
N LYS A 309 -10.73 -1.14 1.10
CA LYS A 309 -10.35 0.13 1.72
C LYS A 309 -10.40 1.28 0.69
N PRO A 310 -10.33 2.54 1.13
CA PRO A 310 -10.20 3.67 0.20
C PRO A 310 -9.05 3.44 -0.79
N GLY A 311 -9.24 3.85 -2.05
CA GLY A 311 -8.23 3.71 -3.11
C GLY A 311 -8.20 2.33 -3.80
N MET A 312 -8.73 1.28 -3.18
CA MET A 312 -8.69 -0.07 -3.76
C MET A 312 -9.71 -0.26 -4.89
N VAL A 313 -9.19 -0.57 -6.08
CA VAL A 313 -9.96 -0.79 -7.30
C VAL A 313 -9.45 -2.03 -8.05
N THR A 314 -10.35 -2.68 -8.78
CA THR A 314 -10.04 -3.75 -9.72
C THR A 314 -10.39 -3.32 -11.14
N TYR A 315 -9.67 -3.86 -12.13
CA TYR A 315 -9.92 -3.61 -13.53
C TYR A 315 -9.79 -4.91 -14.34
N SER A 316 -10.62 -5.06 -15.38
CA SER A 316 -10.71 -6.31 -16.16
C SER A 316 -9.81 -6.34 -17.39
N THR A 317 -9.64 -5.20 -18.06
CA THR A 317 -8.84 -5.08 -19.28
C THR A 317 -7.99 -3.83 -19.20
N ASN A 318 -6.69 -3.97 -19.40
CA ASN A 318 -5.74 -2.87 -19.36
C ASN A 318 -4.67 -3.02 -20.45
N LYS A 319 -4.01 -1.92 -20.75
CA LYS A 319 -2.75 -1.87 -21.48
C LYS A 319 -1.67 -1.38 -20.52
N THR A 320 -0.42 -1.74 -20.78
CA THR A 320 0.73 -1.32 -19.95
C THR A 320 1.68 -0.48 -20.79
N ILE A 321 2.09 0.67 -20.25
CA ILE A 321 3.17 1.51 -20.79
C ILE A 321 4.34 1.54 -19.79
N TYR A 322 5.57 1.68 -20.28
CA TYR A 322 6.76 1.77 -19.45
C TYR A 322 7.30 3.19 -19.49
N VAL A 323 7.52 3.79 -18.33
CA VAL A 323 8.01 5.17 -18.21
C VAL A 323 9.09 5.29 -17.13
N ASP A 324 9.94 6.31 -17.26
CA ASP A 324 10.86 6.70 -16.21
C ASP A 324 10.21 7.83 -15.37
N PRO A 325 10.15 7.72 -14.03
CA PRO A 325 9.57 8.72 -13.16
C PRO A 325 10.45 9.97 -13.11
N ILE A 326 10.14 10.95 -13.94
CA ILE A 326 10.84 12.24 -14.00
C ILE A 326 9.87 13.32 -13.52
N LYS A 327 10.38 14.31 -12.78
CA LYS A 327 9.59 15.50 -12.45
C LYS A 327 9.32 16.25 -13.75
N LEU A 328 8.07 16.23 -14.20
CA LEU A 328 7.64 16.97 -15.38
C LEU A 328 7.35 18.43 -15.01
N ASP A 329 7.81 19.36 -15.85
CA ASP A 329 7.50 20.78 -15.74
C ASP A 329 6.21 21.10 -16.51
N LEU A 330 5.09 20.53 -16.04
CA LEU A 330 3.78 20.77 -16.61
C LEU A 330 3.11 21.96 -15.92
N LYS A 331 2.31 22.71 -16.67
CA LYS A 331 1.53 23.81 -16.11
C LYS A 331 0.50 23.25 -15.13
N GLN A 332 0.70 23.55 -13.85
CA GLN A 332 -0.27 23.28 -12.80
C GLN A 332 -1.35 24.38 -12.83
N ALA A 333 -2.62 23.98 -12.92
CA ALA A 333 -3.77 24.87 -13.13
C ALA A 333 -4.43 25.36 -11.84
#